data_AF-A0A737IQ34-F1
#
_entry.id   AF-A0A737IQ34-F1
#
_cell.length_a   1.000
_cell.length_b   1.000
_cell.length_c   1.000
_cell.angle_alpha   90.00
_cell.angle_beta   90.00
_cell.angle_gamma   90.00
#
_symmetry.space_group_name_H-M   'P 1'
#
loop_
_entity.id
_entity.type
_entity.pdbx_description
1 polymer ?
#
loop_
_entity_poly.entity_id
_entity_poly.type
_entity_poly.pdbx_seq_one_letter_code
_entity_poly.pdbx_strand_id
1 'polypeptide(L)'
;MKTVLGMQQTEICSIPMDIGTGYNRTYSGKIYYGDGRFGIYTTIQVLGSDGEPLNSQFELDACYDMFFSEMPCDEKGVILLDHYEITPYQSTTFPHVGTHFVQLMLICSREPTYRVNLFSGELTNNLDDHKYIRGMEMSYVIAQC
;
A
#
# COMPACT_ATOMS: atom_id res chain seq x y z
N MET A 1 -24.77 -14.94 -10.81
CA MET A 1 -23.47 -15.43 -10.33
C MET A 1 -22.43 -14.66 -11.13
N LYS A 2 -21.56 -13.88 -10.50
CA LYS A 2 -20.59 -13.05 -11.22
C LYS A 2 -19.48 -13.92 -11.79
N THR A 3 -19.07 -13.66 -13.03
CA THR A 3 -17.99 -14.40 -13.69
C THR A 3 -16.66 -13.79 -13.26
N VAL A 4 -15.82 -14.58 -12.59
CA VAL A 4 -14.44 -14.16 -12.26
C VAL A 4 -13.65 -14.10 -13.57
N LEU A 5 -13.06 -12.94 -13.86
CA LEU A 5 -12.19 -12.72 -15.01
C LEU A 5 -10.77 -13.20 -14.72
N GLY A 6 -10.32 -13.07 -13.48
CA GLY A 6 -9.02 -13.56 -13.04
C GLY A 6 -8.54 -12.94 -11.73
N MET A 7 -7.29 -13.23 -11.39
CA MET A 7 -6.54 -12.55 -10.35
C MET A 7 -5.53 -11.62 -11.01
N GLN A 8 -5.51 -10.37 -10.57
CA GLN A 8 -4.55 -9.36 -11.00
C GLN A 8 -3.55 -9.11 -9.88
N GLN A 9 -2.29 -8.94 -10.25
CA GLN A 9 -1.22 -8.50 -9.37
C GLN A 9 -0.67 -7.18 -9.91
N THR A 10 -0.44 -6.21 -9.03
CA THR A 10 0.10 -4.89 -9.39
C THR A 10 1.25 -4.56 -8.46
N GLU A 11 2.39 -4.20 -9.03
CA GLU A 11 3.52 -3.67 -8.28
C GLU A 11 3.18 -2.26 -7.80
N ILE A 12 3.42 -2.00 -6.52
CA ILE A 12 3.17 -0.71 -5.90
C ILE A 12 4.50 0.00 -5.72
N CYS A 13 4.58 1.23 -6.21
CA CYS A 13 5.76 2.06 -5.99
C CYS A 13 6.07 2.22 -4.50
N SER A 14 7.36 2.34 -4.21
CA SER A 14 7.91 2.61 -2.88
C SER A 14 7.18 3.72 -2.12
N ILE A 15 7.06 3.59 -0.79
CA ILE A 15 6.62 4.70 0.08
C ILE A 15 7.84 5.60 0.37
N PRO A 16 7.88 6.86 -0.10
CA PRO A 16 9.00 7.75 0.11
C PRO A 16 9.10 8.18 1.58
N MET A 17 10.32 8.48 2.04
CA MET A 17 10.53 9.14 3.33
C MET A 17 10.18 10.62 3.28
N ASP A 18 10.38 11.29 2.16
CA ASP A 18 10.16 12.74 2.02
C ASP A 18 8.67 13.06 1.77
N ILE A 19 7.79 12.46 2.57
CA ILE A 19 6.34 12.64 2.53
C ILE A 19 5.87 13.49 3.71
N GLY A 20 4.78 14.24 3.51
CA GLY A 20 4.27 15.15 4.53
C GLY A 20 3.64 14.43 5.73
N THR A 21 3.64 15.10 6.89
CA THR A 21 2.94 14.63 8.08
C THR A 21 1.45 14.97 8.02
N GLY A 22 0.62 14.08 8.54
CA GLY A 22 -0.82 14.24 8.69
C GLY A 22 -1.65 13.53 7.61
N TYR A 23 -2.97 13.63 7.76
CA TYR A 23 -3.97 13.00 6.87
C TYR A 23 -4.37 13.88 5.67
N ASN A 24 -3.81 15.08 5.55
CA ASN A 24 -4.16 16.04 4.49
C ASN A 24 -3.44 15.78 3.17
N ARG A 25 -2.84 14.60 2.98
CA ARG A 25 -2.06 14.26 1.79
C ARG A 25 -2.84 13.31 0.91
N THR A 26 -2.87 13.63 -0.38
CA THR A 26 -3.68 12.91 -1.37
C THR A 26 -3.20 11.50 -1.65
N TYR A 27 -1.88 11.27 -1.60
CA TYR A 27 -1.28 10.02 -2.10
C TYR A 27 -0.50 9.26 -1.03
N SER A 28 0.22 9.95 -0.15
CA SER A 28 0.98 9.31 0.92
C SER A 28 1.28 10.29 2.05
N GLY A 29 1.42 9.78 3.26
CA GLY A 29 1.75 10.61 4.42
C GLY A 29 2.21 9.82 5.63
N LYS A 30 2.73 10.56 6.61
CA LYS A 30 3.18 10.03 7.91
C LYS A 30 2.22 10.43 9.01
N ILE A 31 2.05 9.56 10.00
CA ILE A 31 1.23 9.77 11.17
C ILE A 31 2.09 9.48 12.41
N TYR A 32 2.20 10.46 13.30
CA TYR A 32 2.79 10.27 14.62
C TYR A 32 1.65 10.12 15.62
N TYR A 33 1.44 8.92 16.14
CA TYR A 33 0.38 8.64 17.10
C TYR A 33 0.78 9.14 18.49
N GLY A 34 -0.20 9.52 19.31
CA GLY A 34 0.05 10.03 20.67
C GLY A 34 0.65 9.00 21.63
N ASP A 35 0.56 7.72 21.29
CA ASP A 35 1.13 6.59 22.03
C ASP A 35 2.57 6.23 21.61
N GLY A 36 3.17 6.99 20.68
CA GLY A 36 4.52 6.77 20.18
C GLY A 36 4.62 5.84 18.97
N ARG A 37 3.50 5.22 18.54
CA ARG A 37 3.46 4.49 17.26
C ARG A 37 3.67 5.44 16.08
N PHE A 38 4.03 4.85 14.95
CA PHE A 38 4.24 5.56 13.71
C PHE A 38 3.47 4.89 12.57
N GLY A 39 2.72 5.68 11.82
CA GLY A 39 1.98 5.22 10.65
C GLY A 39 2.56 5.81 9.37
N ILE A 40 2.62 5.02 8.32
CA ILE A 40 2.81 5.51 6.95
C ILE A 40 1.68 4.96 6.09
N TYR A 41 1.13 5.78 5.21
CA TYR A 41 0.12 5.34 4.28
C TYR A 41 0.46 5.72 2.85
N THR A 42 -0.06 4.95 1.92
CA THR A 42 0.00 5.22 0.49
C THR A 42 -1.31 4.81 -0.18
N THR A 43 -1.60 5.38 -1.33
CA THR A 43 -2.78 5.07 -2.14
C THR A 43 -2.35 4.32 -3.38
N ILE A 44 -3.00 3.21 -3.65
CA ILE A 44 -2.72 2.31 -4.77
C ILE A 44 -3.88 2.38 -5.73
N GLN A 45 -3.61 2.60 -7.01
CA GLN A 45 -4.64 2.58 -8.02
C GLN A 45 -5.06 1.13 -8.33
N VAL A 46 -6.36 0.88 -8.41
CA VAL A 46 -6.93 -0.41 -8.82
C VAL A 46 -7.18 -0.36 -10.33
N LEU A 47 -6.69 -1.38 -11.04
CA LEU A 47 -6.79 -1.47 -12.49
C LEU A 47 -7.80 -2.56 -12.88
N GLY A 48 -8.48 -2.34 -14.00
CA GLY A 48 -9.34 -3.32 -14.65
C GLY A 48 -8.53 -4.34 -15.46
N SER A 49 -9.25 -5.28 -16.08
CA SER A 49 -8.61 -6.34 -16.88
C SER A 49 -7.92 -5.82 -18.15
N ASP A 50 -8.24 -4.60 -18.58
CA ASP A 50 -7.64 -3.89 -19.70
C ASP A 50 -6.39 -3.07 -19.29
N GLY A 51 -6.05 -3.04 -18.00
CA GLY A 51 -4.93 -2.25 -17.46
C GLY A 51 -5.26 -0.77 -17.23
N GLU A 52 -6.49 -0.34 -17.53
CA GLU A 52 -6.97 1.01 -17.26
C GLU A 52 -7.60 1.09 -15.85
N PRO A 53 -7.91 2.28 -15.32
CA PRO A 53 -8.57 2.39 -14.02
C PRO A 53 -9.89 1.60 -13.99
N LEU A 54 -10.11 0.76 -12.97
CA LEU A 54 -11.24 -0.17 -12.88
C LEU A 54 -12.60 0.52 -13.13
N ASN A 55 -13.30 0.16 -14.21
CA ASN A 55 -14.62 0.72 -14.47
C ASN A 55 -15.74 -0.14 -13.87
N SER A 56 -16.42 0.37 -12.85
CA SER A 56 -17.43 -0.37 -12.11
C SER A 56 -18.75 -0.59 -12.86
N GLN A 57 -18.90 -0.06 -14.07
CA GLN A 57 -19.99 -0.45 -14.97
C GLN A 57 -19.80 -1.84 -15.57
N PHE A 58 -18.55 -2.28 -15.70
CA PHE A 58 -18.20 -3.50 -16.42
C PHE A 58 -17.55 -4.54 -15.50
N GLU A 59 -16.80 -4.09 -14.50
CA GLU A 59 -15.95 -4.94 -13.67
C GLU A 59 -16.06 -4.59 -12.19
N LEU A 60 -15.70 -5.54 -11.34
CA LEU A 60 -15.62 -5.37 -9.89
C LEU A 60 -14.35 -5.99 -9.36
N ASP A 61 -13.83 -5.37 -8.31
CA ASP A 61 -12.74 -5.88 -7.50
C ASP A 61 -13.24 -6.62 -6.25
N ALA A 62 -12.42 -7.52 -5.73
CA ALA A 62 -12.58 -8.12 -4.41
C ALA A 62 -11.25 -8.71 -3.89
N CYS A 63 -11.23 -9.04 -2.60
CA CYS A 63 -10.20 -9.88 -1.99
C CYS A 63 -8.76 -9.34 -2.15
N TYR A 64 -8.56 -8.09 -1.72
CA TYR A 64 -7.23 -7.49 -1.68
C TYR A 64 -6.29 -8.23 -0.72
N ASP A 65 -5.08 -8.51 -1.20
CA ASP A 65 -3.97 -9.03 -0.41
C ASP A 65 -2.68 -8.27 -0.74
N MET A 66 -1.79 -8.18 0.24
CA MET A 66 -0.54 -7.44 0.15
C MET A 66 0.65 -8.36 0.38
N PHE A 67 1.57 -8.33 -0.56
CA PHE A 67 2.87 -8.96 -0.44
C PHE A 67 3.95 -7.89 -0.26
N PHE A 68 4.90 -8.17 0.64
CA PHE A 68 6.00 -7.29 0.99
C PHE A 68 7.31 -8.04 0.79
N SER A 69 8.23 -7.50 -0.01
CA SER A 69 9.58 -8.05 -0.13
C SER A 69 10.56 -7.47 0.89
N GLU A 70 10.19 -6.33 1.50
CA GLU A 70 10.93 -5.65 2.55
C GLU A 70 10.01 -5.30 3.71
N MET A 71 10.55 -5.23 4.94
CA MET A 71 9.81 -4.80 6.13
C MET A 71 10.49 -3.63 6.84
N PRO A 72 9.73 -2.64 7.35
CA PRO A 72 10.30 -1.58 8.17
C PRO A 72 10.91 -2.11 9.47
N CYS A 73 12.15 -1.71 9.77
CA CYS A 73 12.89 -2.19 10.94
C CYS A 73 13.77 -1.09 11.57
N ASP A 74 14.43 -1.41 12.69
CA ASP A 74 15.49 -0.58 13.25
C ASP A 74 16.88 -0.97 12.75
N GLU A 75 17.90 -0.23 13.22
CA GLU A 75 19.32 -0.43 12.88
C GLU A 75 19.87 -1.84 13.21
N LYS A 76 19.17 -2.60 14.06
CA LYS A 76 19.53 -3.98 14.43
C LYS A 76 18.75 -5.01 13.64
N GLY A 77 17.88 -4.58 12.72
CA GLY A 77 17.00 -5.46 11.95
C GLY A 77 15.77 -5.94 12.71
N VAL A 78 15.43 -5.34 13.86
CA VAL A 78 14.19 -5.70 14.56
C VAL A 78 13.02 -5.12 13.78
N ILE A 79 12.13 -5.99 13.31
CA ILE A 79 10.92 -5.59 12.57
C ILE A 79 10.05 -4.72 13.48
N LEU A 80 9.67 -3.55 12.98
CA LEU A 80 8.87 -2.58 13.72
C LEU A 80 7.41 -2.56 13.28
N LEU A 81 7.09 -3.13 12.12
CA LEU A 81 5.73 -3.28 11.63
C LEU A 81 4.94 -4.20 12.58
N ASP A 82 3.84 -3.68 13.10
CA ASP A 82 2.90 -4.44 13.94
C ASP A 82 1.81 -5.08 13.06
N HIS A 83 1.15 -4.26 12.25
CA HIS A 83 0.17 -4.70 11.27
C HIS A 83 0.01 -3.67 10.15
N TYR A 84 -0.77 -4.04 9.13
CA TYR A 84 -1.21 -3.13 8.08
C TYR A 84 -2.73 -3.15 7.96
N GLU A 85 -3.28 -2.06 7.43
CA GLU A 85 -4.71 -1.91 7.13
C GLU A 85 -4.88 -1.60 5.64
N ILE A 86 -5.89 -2.21 5.03
CA ILE A 86 -6.26 -1.99 3.62
C ILE A 86 -7.69 -1.47 3.61
N THR A 87 -7.88 -0.27 3.05
CA THR A 87 -9.22 0.33 2.91
C THR A 87 -9.46 0.76 1.46
N PRO A 88 -10.43 0.15 0.76
CA PRO A 88 -10.85 0.63 -0.56
C PRO A 88 -11.56 1.99 -0.41
N TYR A 89 -11.29 2.93 -1.31
CA TYR A 89 -12.00 4.21 -1.35
C TYR A 89 -12.11 4.76 -2.77
N GLN A 90 -13.12 5.62 -2.94
CA GLN A 90 -13.43 6.29 -4.19
C GLN A 90 -13.06 7.77 -4.07
N SER A 91 -12.15 8.25 -4.93
CA SER A 91 -11.70 9.65 -4.95
C SER A 91 -12.53 10.53 -5.90
N THR A 92 -13.37 9.90 -6.72
CA THR A 92 -14.15 10.55 -7.78
C THR A 92 -15.63 10.65 -7.42
N THR A 93 -16.30 11.67 -7.93
CA THR A 93 -17.76 11.82 -7.82
C THR A 93 -18.51 11.10 -8.95
N PHE A 94 -17.79 10.51 -9.92
CA PHE A 94 -18.40 9.77 -11.02
C PHE A 94 -18.85 8.37 -10.56
N PRO A 95 -20.16 8.06 -10.55
CA PRO A 95 -20.67 6.83 -9.95
C PRO A 95 -20.34 5.54 -10.73
N HIS A 96 -19.84 5.68 -11.97
CA HIS A 96 -19.40 4.56 -12.81
C HIS A 96 -17.92 4.19 -12.59
N VAL A 97 -17.19 5.03 -11.88
CA VAL A 97 -15.76 4.93 -11.60
C VAL A 97 -15.70 4.49 -10.14
N GLY A 98 -15.85 3.18 -9.87
CA GLY A 98 -16.09 2.58 -8.54
C GLY A 98 -14.94 2.73 -7.52
N THR A 99 -14.51 1.65 -6.86
CA THR A 99 -13.26 1.70 -6.08
C THR A 99 -12.10 1.90 -7.05
N HIS A 100 -11.57 3.12 -7.12
CA HIS A 100 -10.40 3.42 -7.97
C HIS A 100 -9.09 3.38 -7.21
N PHE A 101 -9.17 3.45 -5.88
CA PHE A 101 -8.00 3.46 -5.02
C PHE A 101 -8.19 2.55 -3.82
N VAL A 102 -7.08 1.97 -3.40
CA VAL A 102 -6.94 1.29 -2.12
C VAL A 102 -5.94 2.07 -1.30
N GLN A 103 -6.30 2.45 -0.08
CA GLN A 103 -5.37 3.01 0.88
C GLN A 103 -4.75 1.86 1.68
N LEU A 104 -3.43 1.77 1.62
CA LEU A 104 -2.63 0.90 2.48
C LEU A 104 -2.03 1.76 3.59
N MET A 105 -2.24 1.37 4.85
CA MET A 105 -1.57 1.96 6.01
C MET A 105 -0.71 0.90 6.70
N LEU A 106 0.57 1.20 6.90
CA LEU A 106 1.50 0.40 7.68
C LEU A 106 1.67 1.03 9.05
N ILE A 107 1.45 0.26 10.11
CA ILE A 107 1.49 0.74 11.49
C ILE A 107 2.67 0.09 12.19
N CYS A 108 3.63 0.93 12.57
CA CYS A 108 4.87 0.55 13.22
C CYS A 108 4.85 0.97 14.70
N SER A 109 5.56 0.21 15.53
CA SER A 109 5.77 0.52 16.95
C SER A 109 6.50 1.85 17.20
N ARG A 110 7.29 2.32 16.22
CA ARG A 110 7.98 3.62 16.17
C ARG A 110 8.44 3.91 14.74
N GLU A 111 8.96 5.11 14.48
CA GLU A 111 9.46 5.47 13.15
C GLU A 111 10.66 4.59 12.73
N PRO A 112 10.57 3.88 11.58
CA PRO A 112 11.63 3.00 11.10
C PRO A 112 12.74 3.79 10.41
N THR A 113 13.98 3.51 10.80
CA THR A 113 15.18 4.09 10.19
C THR A 113 15.80 3.19 9.13
N TYR A 114 15.43 1.90 9.13
CA TYR A 114 15.89 0.90 8.19
C TYR A 114 14.71 0.13 7.60
N ARG A 115 15.02 -0.68 6.61
CA ARG A 115 14.19 -1.77 6.13
C ARG A 115 15.04 -3.00 5.91
N VAL A 116 14.44 -4.17 6.15
CA VAL A 116 15.08 -5.47 5.94
C VAL A 116 14.47 -6.14 4.73
N ASN A 117 15.31 -6.60 3.81
CA ASN A 117 14.87 -7.48 2.73
C ASN A 117 14.53 -8.86 3.32
N LEU A 118 13.30 -9.33 3.15
CA LEU A 118 12.84 -10.58 3.76
C LEU A 118 13.46 -11.84 3.14
N PHE A 119 14.04 -11.73 1.94
CA PHE A 119 14.66 -12.84 1.23
C PHE A 119 16.16 -12.93 1.47
N SER A 120 16.87 -11.79 1.50
CA SER A 120 18.32 -11.75 1.69
C SER A 120 18.75 -11.47 3.14
N GLY A 121 17.86 -10.89 3.96
CA GLY A 121 18.20 -10.38 5.29
C GLY A 121 19.02 -9.08 5.28
N GLU A 122 19.27 -8.51 4.10
CA GLU A 122 20.03 -7.26 3.96
C GLU A 122 19.26 -6.09 4.58
N LEU A 123 19.97 -5.30 5.39
CA LEU A 123 19.46 -4.05 5.96
C LEU A 123 19.84 -2.89 5.08
N THR A 124 18.87 -2.06 4.71
CA THR A 124 19.12 -0.78 4.03
C THR A 124 18.70 0.37 4.93
N ASN A 125 19.55 1.37 5.08
CA ASN A 125 19.19 2.61 5.76
C ASN A 125 18.21 3.38 4.87
N ASN A 126 17.07 3.79 5.43
CA ASN A 126 16.04 4.48 4.67
C ASN A 126 16.50 5.83 4.12
N LEU A 127 17.53 6.45 4.74
CA LEU A 127 18.12 7.70 4.29
C LEU A 127 19.02 7.54 3.05
N ASP A 128 19.50 6.33 2.74
CA ASP A 128 20.39 6.12 1.59
C ASP A 128 19.66 6.36 0.27
N ASP A 129 18.35 6.16 0.26
CA ASP A 129 17.50 6.27 -0.92
C ASP A 129 16.16 6.95 -0.67
N HIS A 130 15.97 7.50 0.53
CA HIS A 130 14.77 8.21 0.96
C HIS A 130 13.48 7.39 0.82
N LYS A 131 13.50 6.12 1.23
CA LYS A 131 12.33 5.21 1.15
C LYS A 131 12.11 4.46 2.44
N TYR A 132 10.85 4.41 2.90
CA TYR A 132 10.45 3.53 4.01
C TYR A 132 10.27 2.07 3.57
N ILE A 133 9.88 1.86 2.32
CA ILE A 133 9.70 0.53 1.73
C ILE A 133 9.84 0.63 0.20
N ARG A 134 10.52 -0.31 -0.46
CA ARG A 134 10.67 -0.32 -1.92
C ARG A 134 9.66 -1.22 -2.62
N GLY A 135 9.56 -2.47 -2.18
CA GLY A 135 8.85 -3.52 -2.89
C GLY A 135 7.59 -3.95 -2.17
N MET A 136 6.46 -3.61 -2.78
CA MET A 136 5.13 -4.03 -2.35
C MET A 136 4.37 -4.48 -3.59
N GLU A 137 3.61 -5.54 -3.45
CA GLU A 137 2.73 -6.04 -4.51
C GLU A 137 1.33 -6.18 -3.92
N MET A 138 0.31 -5.77 -4.67
CA MET A 138 -1.08 -5.97 -4.31
C MET A 138 -1.72 -6.94 -5.29
N SER A 139 -2.39 -7.94 -4.74
CA SER A 139 -3.18 -8.91 -5.50
C SER A 139 -4.66 -8.70 -5.21
N TYR A 140 -5.50 -8.84 -6.24
CA TYR A 140 -6.96 -8.74 -6.12
C TYR A 140 -7.66 -9.52 -7.22
N VAL A 141 -8.91 -9.88 -6.99
CA VAL A 141 -9.75 -10.59 -7.96
C VAL A 141 -10.54 -9.58 -8.78
N ILE A 142 -10.62 -9.79 -10.10
CA ILE A 142 -11.50 -9.05 -11.00
C ILE A 142 -12.64 -9.96 -11.45
N ALA A 143 -13.87 -9.44 -11.42
CA ALA A 143 -15.06 -10.13 -11.89
C ALA A 143 -15.93 -9.22 -12.77
N GLN A 144 -16.71 -9.80 -13.68
CA GLN A 144 -17.72 -9.06 -14.45
C GLN A 144 -18.89 -8.64 -13.57
N CYS A 145 -19.39 -7.42 -13.81
CA CYS A 145 -20.60 -6.86 -13.20
C CYS A 145 -21.86 -7.68 -13.53
#